data_AF-A0A7J6F3R7-F1
#
_entry.id   AF-A0A7J6F3R7-F1
#
_cell.length_a   1.000
_cell.length_b   1.000
_cell.length_c   1.000
_cell.angle_alpha   90.00
_cell.angle_beta   90.00
_cell.angle_gamma   90.00
#
_symmetry.space_group_name_H-M   'P 1'
#
loop_
_entity.id
_entity.type
_entity.pdbx_description
1 polymer ?
#
loop_
_entity_poly.entity_id
_entity_poly.type
_entity_poly.pdbx_seq_one_letter_code
_entity_poly.pdbx_strand_id
1 'polypeptide(L)'
;MFKCEDKMFEFDMLVESVKVTIKNVAQLMEKINDNIGIAEMIRIEDYLTLQNLRCIEKLYSKLGVDDIVDAMRKNPLGTSPFILRELEQEYKKLTRYRCDKNKNWVDVYKKNYRKSLGWPPNRNCQDIKNSS
;
A
#
# COMPACT_ATOMS: atom_id res chain seq x y z
N MET A 1 -3.73 14.15 -21.67
CA MET A 1 -2.89 14.14 -20.46
C MET A 1 -3.71 13.48 -19.35
N PHE A 2 -3.89 12.15 -19.37
CA PHE A 2 -4.84 11.45 -18.46
C PHE A 2 -4.41 10.03 -18.06
N LYS A 3 -3.92 9.21 -19.01
CA LYS A 3 -3.46 7.80 -18.76
C LYS A 3 -2.39 7.62 -17.67
N CYS A 4 -1.75 8.70 -17.28
CA CYS A 4 -0.62 8.72 -16.38
C CYS A 4 -1.08 9.05 -14.93
N GLU A 5 -2.06 9.93 -14.77
CA GLU A 5 -2.70 10.20 -13.47
C GLU A 5 -3.56 9.02 -13.04
N ASP A 6 -4.32 8.41 -13.95
CA ASP A 6 -5.16 7.24 -13.65
C ASP A 6 -4.35 6.07 -13.08
N LYS A 7 -3.18 5.79 -13.66
CA LYS A 7 -2.27 4.73 -13.17
C LYS A 7 -1.68 5.03 -11.80
N MET A 8 -1.49 6.30 -11.46
CA MET A 8 -0.99 6.68 -10.13
C MET A 8 -2.09 6.49 -9.08
N PHE A 9 -3.32 6.87 -9.42
CA PHE A 9 -4.48 6.68 -8.57
C PHE A 9 -4.79 5.20 -8.33
N GLU A 10 -4.77 4.37 -9.38
CA GLU A 10 -4.92 2.91 -9.27
C GLU A 10 -3.86 2.29 -8.34
N PHE A 11 -2.62 2.75 -8.47
CA PHE A 11 -1.53 2.28 -7.61
C PHE A 11 -1.72 2.74 -6.16
N ASP A 12 -2.12 3.98 -5.93
CA ASP A 12 -2.37 4.52 -4.59
C ASP A 12 -3.55 3.81 -3.91
N MET A 13 -4.61 3.49 -4.66
CA MET A 13 -5.71 2.65 -4.16
C MET A 13 -5.23 1.25 -3.76
N LEU A 14 -4.35 0.63 -4.55
CA LEU A 14 -3.77 -0.67 -4.21
C LEU A 14 -2.94 -0.59 -2.92
N VAL A 15 -2.09 0.43 -2.78
CA VAL A 15 -1.29 0.67 -1.58
C VAL A 15 -2.18 0.82 -0.34
N GLU A 16 -3.27 1.59 -0.44
CA GLU A 16 -4.19 1.78 0.68
C GLU A 16 -4.96 0.50 1.01
N SER A 17 -5.36 -0.29 0.01
CA SER A 17 -6.00 -1.60 0.21
C SER A 17 -5.09 -2.56 0.99
N VAL A 18 -3.81 -2.63 0.65
CA VAL A 18 -2.82 -3.45 1.37
C VAL A 18 -2.66 -2.96 2.82
N LYS A 19 -2.59 -1.64 3.02
CA LYS A 19 -2.47 -1.04 4.35
C LYS A 19 -3.68 -1.31 5.26
N VAL A 20 -4.90 -1.21 4.72
CA VAL A 20 -6.12 -1.56 5.44
C VAL A 20 -6.13 -3.05 5.80
N THR A 21 -5.68 -3.91 4.89
CA THR A 21 -5.54 -5.36 5.14
C THR A 21 -4.57 -5.63 6.30
N ILE A 22 -3.40 -4.99 6.31
CA ILE A 22 -2.41 -5.09 7.42
C ILE A 22 -3.05 -4.72 8.76
N LYS A 23 -3.76 -3.59 8.81
CA LYS A 23 -4.41 -3.12 10.03
C LYS A 23 -5.42 -4.13 10.57
N ASN A 24 -6.24 -4.69 9.69
CA ASN A 24 -7.28 -5.65 10.10
C ASN A 24 -6.67 -6.99 10.54
N VAL A 25 -5.60 -7.46 9.90
CA VAL A 25 -4.86 -8.67 10.32
C VAL A 25 -4.19 -8.45 11.68
N ALA A 26 -3.60 -7.28 11.93
CA ALA A 26 -3.03 -6.94 13.23
C ALA A 26 -4.09 -6.91 14.34
N GLN A 27 -5.25 -6.31 14.07
CA GLN A 27 -6.38 -6.29 15.01
C GLN A 27 -6.93 -7.69 15.30
N LEU A 28 -7.01 -8.55 14.29
CA LEU A 28 -7.36 -9.95 14.46
C LEU A 28 -6.35 -10.65 15.39
N MET A 29 -5.05 -10.44 15.22
CA MET A 29 -4.03 -11.02 16.09
C MET A 29 -4.17 -10.56 17.55
N GLU A 30 -4.39 -9.27 17.79
CA GLU A 30 -4.65 -8.75 19.14
C GLU A 30 -5.86 -9.44 19.77
N LYS A 31 -6.96 -9.58 19.02
CA LYS A 31 -8.19 -10.21 19.51
C LYS A 31 -8.03 -11.69 19.80
N ILE A 32 -7.25 -12.41 18.99
CA ILE A 32 -6.96 -13.81 19.26
C ILE A 32 -6.06 -13.95 20.50
N ASN A 33 -5.08 -13.06 20.67
CA ASN A 33 -4.21 -13.04 21.85
C ASN A 33 -4.96 -12.65 23.15
N ASP A 34 -5.95 -11.77 23.07
CA ASP A 34 -6.81 -11.44 24.21
C ASP A 34 -7.75 -12.59 24.60
N ASN A 35 -8.06 -13.47 23.65
CA ASN A 35 -9.04 -14.55 23.78
C ASN A 35 -8.41 -15.94 23.57
N ILE A 36 -7.21 -16.17 24.09
CA ILE A 36 -6.44 -17.43 23.92
C ILE A 36 -7.28 -18.69 24.23
N GLY A 37 -8.25 -18.62 25.16
CA GLY A 37 -9.15 -19.74 25.49
C GLY A 37 -10.29 -20.00 24.50
N ILE A 38 -10.57 -19.08 23.57
CA ILE A 38 -11.64 -19.12 22.56
C ILE A 38 -11.09 -18.92 21.13
N ALA A 39 -9.76 -18.94 20.97
CA ALA A 39 -9.08 -18.70 19.70
C ALA A 39 -9.53 -19.65 18.58
N GLU A 40 -9.91 -20.88 18.90
CA GLU A 40 -10.46 -21.85 17.94
C GLU A 40 -11.88 -21.50 17.46
N MET A 41 -12.61 -20.64 18.18
CA MET A 41 -13.95 -20.17 17.81
C MET A 41 -13.93 -18.89 16.97
N ILE A 42 -12.79 -18.20 16.88
CA ILE A 42 -12.65 -16.95 16.16
C ILE A 42 -12.59 -17.24 14.65
N ARG A 43 -13.62 -16.82 13.92
CA ARG A 43 -13.65 -16.90 12.45
C ARG A 43 -12.94 -15.68 11.87
N ILE A 44 -12.03 -15.91 10.94
CA ILE A 44 -11.29 -14.82 10.30
C ILE A 44 -12.22 -13.87 9.53
N GLU A 45 -13.35 -14.38 9.04
CA GLU A 45 -14.38 -13.65 8.30
C GLU A 45 -15.09 -12.58 9.15
N ASP A 46 -15.09 -12.72 10.47
CA ASP A 46 -15.71 -11.72 11.36
C ASP A 46 -14.85 -10.44 11.47
N TYR A 47 -13.57 -10.53 11.08
CA TYR A 47 -12.58 -9.45 11.20
C TYR A 47 -11.99 -9.03 9.85
N LEU A 48 -11.94 -9.95 8.87
CA LEU A 48 -11.44 -9.69 7.54
C LEU A 48 -12.60 -9.63 6.54
N THR A 49 -12.70 -8.50 5.85
CA THR A 49 -13.64 -8.35 4.75
C THR A 49 -13.22 -9.22 3.57
N LEU A 50 -14.16 -9.49 2.66
CA LEU A 50 -13.88 -10.18 1.40
C LEU A 50 -12.75 -9.51 0.60
N GLN A 51 -12.65 -8.18 0.67
CA GLN A 51 -11.59 -7.42 0.00
C GLN A 51 -10.22 -7.68 0.63
N ASN A 52 -10.14 -7.79 1.96
CA ASN A 52 -8.91 -8.14 2.66
C ASN A 52 -8.44 -9.54 2.25
N LEU A 53 -9.35 -10.51 2.23
CA LEU A 53 -9.04 -11.89 1.83
C LEU A 53 -8.54 -11.97 0.39
N ARG A 54 -9.23 -11.29 -0.55
CA ARG A 54 -8.78 -11.17 -1.94
C ARG A 54 -7.42 -10.48 -2.08
N CYS A 55 -7.14 -9.50 -1.21
CA CYS A 55 -5.84 -8.82 -1.20
C CYS A 55 -4.72 -9.78 -0.78
N ILE A 56 -4.97 -10.62 0.23
CA ILE A 56 -4.04 -11.65 0.70
C ILE A 56 -3.84 -12.72 -0.39
N GLU A 57 -4.93 -13.27 -0.92
CA GLU A 57 -4.91 -14.26 -2.01
C GLU A 57 -4.08 -13.75 -3.18
N LYS A 58 -4.35 -12.53 -3.67
CA LYS A 58 -3.60 -11.93 -4.79
C LYS A 58 -2.11 -11.74 -4.49
N LEU A 59 -1.72 -11.50 -3.24
CA LEU A 59 -0.33 -11.36 -2.85
C LEU A 59 0.39 -12.72 -2.91
N TYR A 60 -0.26 -13.77 -2.43
CA TYR A 60 0.29 -15.12 -2.37
C TYR A 60 0.18 -15.91 -3.68
N SER A 61 -0.81 -15.62 -4.54
CA SER A 61 -0.85 -16.17 -5.90
C SER A 61 0.36 -15.72 -6.74
N LYS A 62 0.98 -14.57 -6.44
CA LYS A 62 2.28 -14.19 -7.05
C LYS A 62 3.43 -15.11 -6.64
N LEU A 63 3.29 -15.78 -5.50
CA LEU A 63 4.25 -16.76 -4.97
C LEU A 63 3.88 -18.20 -5.34
N GLY A 64 2.76 -18.41 -6.04
CA GLY A 64 2.24 -19.74 -6.38
C GLY A 64 1.59 -20.47 -5.20
N VAL A 65 1.12 -19.74 -4.18
CA VAL A 65 0.45 -20.30 -3.01
C VAL A 65 -1.01 -19.88 -3.02
N ASP A 66 -1.91 -20.79 -3.38
CA ASP A 66 -3.35 -20.50 -3.48
C ASP A 66 -4.12 -20.89 -2.20
N ASP A 67 -3.60 -21.81 -1.39
CA ASP A 67 -4.27 -22.31 -0.17
C ASP A 67 -4.04 -21.44 1.08
N ILE A 68 -3.48 -20.22 0.94
CA ILE A 68 -3.08 -19.40 2.10
C ILE A 68 -4.28 -18.96 2.94
N VAL A 69 -5.41 -18.68 2.30
CA VAL A 69 -6.64 -18.25 2.97
C VAL A 69 -7.20 -19.42 3.79
N ASP A 70 -7.17 -20.63 3.23
CA ASP A 70 -7.62 -21.83 3.92
C ASP A 70 -6.65 -22.26 5.04
N ALA A 71 -5.34 -22.07 4.86
CA ALA A 71 -4.36 -22.25 5.92
C ALA A 71 -4.58 -21.23 7.07
N MET A 72 -4.95 -20.00 6.73
CA MET A 72 -5.30 -18.97 7.72
C MET A 72 -6.59 -19.32 8.46
N ARG A 73 -7.59 -19.92 7.80
CA ARG A 73 -8.81 -20.43 8.45
C ARG A 73 -8.54 -21.58 9.41
N LYS A 74 -7.69 -22.52 9.00
CA LYS A 74 -7.35 -23.72 9.80
C LYS A 74 -6.49 -23.38 11.01
N ASN A 75 -5.59 -22.40 10.88
CA ASN A 75 -4.70 -21.99 11.95
C ASN A 75 -4.50 -20.46 11.93
N PRO A 76 -5.49 -19.68 12.39
CA PRO A 76 -5.39 -18.23 12.38
C PRO A 76 -4.25 -17.75 13.29
N LEU A 77 -4.02 -18.39 14.43
CA LEU A 77 -2.93 -18.06 15.35
C LEU A 77 -1.55 -18.21 14.70
N GLY A 78 -1.29 -19.38 14.11
CA GLY A 78 0.01 -19.68 13.54
C GLY A 78 0.25 -18.96 12.22
N THR A 79 -0.78 -18.79 11.38
CA THR A 79 -0.62 -18.26 10.02
C THR A 79 -0.66 -16.73 9.97
N SER A 80 -1.42 -16.07 10.86
CA SER A 80 -1.54 -14.60 10.89
C SER A 80 -0.20 -13.84 10.97
N PRO A 81 0.78 -14.20 11.83
CA PRO A 81 2.05 -13.46 11.90
C PRO A 81 2.87 -13.58 10.61
N PHE A 82 2.79 -14.72 9.90
CA PHE A 82 3.47 -14.87 8.60
C PHE A 82 2.81 -13.99 7.54
N ILE A 83 1.48 -14.01 7.45
CA ILE A 83 0.73 -13.16 6.51
C ILE A 83 0.97 -11.68 6.79
N LEU A 84 0.96 -11.28 8.06
CA LEU A 84 1.23 -9.90 8.46
C LEU A 84 2.63 -9.46 8.01
N ARG A 85 3.64 -10.28 8.26
CA ARG A 85 5.02 -10.00 7.84
C ARG A 85 5.15 -9.86 6.32
N GLU A 86 4.51 -10.74 5.56
CA GLU A 86 4.56 -10.69 4.10
C GLU A 86 3.82 -9.46 3.55
N LEU A 87 2.66 -9.12 4.10
CA LEU A 87 1.93 -7.89 3.75
C LEU A 87 2.75 -6.63 4.04
N GLU A 88 3.41 -6.56 5.21
CA GLU A 88 4.28 -5.43 5.55
C GLU A 88 5.48 -5.29 4.60
N GLN A 89 6.07 -6.42 4.20
CA GLN A 89 7.16 -6.42 3.23
C GLN A 89 6.69 -5.92 1.86
N GLU A 90 5.56 -6.42 1.36
CA GLU A 90 4.97 -5.97 0.09
C GLU A 90 4.60 -4.48 0.17
N TYR A 91 4.01 -4.02 1.28
CA TYR A 91 3.70 -2.60 1.50
C TYR A 91 4.96 -1.72 1.45
N LYS A 92 6.06 -2.16 2.08
CA LYS A 92 7.36 -1.46 1.99
C LYS A 92 7.89 -1.40 0.56
N LYS A 93 7.78 -2.49 -0.20
CA LYS A 93 8.17 -2.53 -1.63
C LYS A 93 7.33 -1.57 -2.47
N LEU A 94 6.00 -1.61 -2.30
CA LEU A 94 5.06 -0.74 -3.00
C LEU A 94 5.31 0.74 -2.67
N THR A 95 5.58 1.06 -1.40
CA THR A 95 5.86 2.44 -0.97
C THR A 95 7.20 2.94 -1.52
N ARG A 96 8.24 2.10 -1.58
CA ARG A 96 9.52 2.44 -2.24
C ARG A 96 9.33 2.67 -3.73
N TYR A 97 8.64 1.76 -4.42
CA TYR A 97 8.29 1.91 -5.83
C TYR A 97 7.50 3.20 -6.11
N ARG A 98 6.54 3.53 -5.24
CA ARG A 98 5.79 4.80 -5.28
C ARG A 98 6.73 5.99 -5.18
N CYS A 99 7.68 5.98 -4.24
CA CYS A 99 8.63 7.07 -4.03
C CYS A 99 9.55 7.25 -5.25
N ASP A 100 10.07 6.16 -5.80
CA ASP A 100 10.96 6.19 -6.97
C ASP A 100 10.22 6.67 -8.23
N LYS A 101 8.96 6.25 -8.40
CA LYS A 101 8.08 6.80 -9.42
C LYS A 101 7.81 8.28 -9.13
N ASN A 102 7.38 8.67 -7.94
CA ASN A 102 7.07 10.06 -7.63
C ASN A 102 8.27 11.00 -7.88
N LYS A 103 9.51 10.57 -7.62
CA LYS A 103 10.72 11.33 -8.01
C LYS A 103 10.82 11.54 -9.52
N ASN A 104 10.70 10.47 -10.30
CA ASN A 104 10.70 10.55 -11.77
C ASN A 104 9.54 11.41 -12.30
N TRP A 105 8.39 11.40 -11.64
CA TRP A 105 7.21 12.15 -12.03
C TRP A 105 7.29 13.62 -11.64
N VAL A 106 7.81 13.95 -10.46
CA VAL A 106 8.13 15.33 -10.07
C VAL A 106 9.16 15.91 -11.04
N ASP A 107 10.18 15.14 -11.43
CA ASP A 107 11.21 15.60 -12.37
C ASP A 107 10.68 15.75 -13.80
N VAL A 108 9.82 14.84 -14.27
CA VAL A 108 9.17 14.92 -15.59
C VAL A 108 8.10 16.01 -15.61
N TYR A 109 7.31 16.17 -14.55
CA TYR A 109 6.30 17.22 -14.43
C TYR A 109 6.98 18.59 -14.34
N LYS A 110 8.03 18.77 -13.51
CA LYS A 110 8.84 20.00 -13.50
C LYS A 110 9.44 20.29 -14.87
N LYS A 111 9.97 19.29 -15.59
CA LYS A 111 10.51 19.48 -16.95
C LYS A 111 9.44 19.80 -17.99
N ASN A 112 8.25 19.21 -17.90
CA ASN A 112 7.14 19.49 -18.83
C ASN A 112 6.46 20.82 -18.52
N TYR A 113 6.29 21.18 -17.25
CA TYR A 113 5.77 22.48 -16.82
C TYR A 113 6.72 23.62 -17.22
N ARG A 114 8.04 23.39 -17.09
CA ARG A 114 9.09 24.32 -17.56
C ARG A 114 9.11 24.48 -19.08
N LYS A 115 8.72 23.45 -19.84
CA LYS A 115 8.60 23.52 -21.31
C LYS A 115 7.29 24.16 -21.78
N SER A 116 6.18 23.99 -21.05
CA SER A 116 4.87 24.53 -21.43
C SER A 116 4.69 26.01 -21.09
N LEU A 117 5.44 26.56 -20.13
CA LEU A 117 5.31 27.96 -19.73
C LEU A 117 6.14 28.96 -20.54
N GLY A 118 7.00 28.52 -21.47
CA GLY A 118 7.80 29.46 -22.27
C GLY A 118 8.66 30.43 -21.43
N TRP A 119 9.12 30.00 -20.26
CA TRP A 119 9.97 30.86 -19.42
C TRP A 119 11.40 30.89 -19.97
N PRO A 120 11.97 32.07 -20.26
CA PRO A 120 13.36 32.18 -20.67
C PRO A 120 14.28 31.75 -19.52
N PRO A 121 15.49 31.24 -19.84
CA PRO A 121 16.37 30.71 -18.82
C PRO A 121 16.90 31.85 -17.95
N ASN A 122 16.77 31.65 -16.64
CA ASN A 122 17.52 32.30 -15.57
C ASN A 122 17.05 33.71 -15.15
N ARG A 123 16.40 33.79 -13.97
CA ARG A 123 16.63 34.91 -13.05
C ARG A 123 16.91 34.33 -11.66
N ASN A 124 18.08 34.68 -11.13
CA ASN A 124 18.58 34.27 -9.83
C ASN A 124 17.62 34.71 -8.71
N CYS A 125 17.54 33.88 -7.68
CA CYS A 125 16.75 34.09 -6.49
C CYS A 125 17.42 35.14 -5.58
N GLN A 126 17.43 36.42 -5.95
CA GLN A 126 17.80 37.51 -5.04
C GLN A 126 16.95 38.78 -5.11
N ASP A 127 16.04 38.95 -6.08
CA ASP A 127 15.38 40.26 -6.27
C ASP A 127 13.89 40.28 -5.88
N ILE A 128 13.52 39.73 -4.72
CA ILE A 128 12.22 40.06 -4.09
C ILE A 128 12.42 40.35 -2.61
N LYS A 129 13.15 41.44 -2.35
CA LYS A 129 12.91 42.28 -1.18
C LYS A 129 12.81 43.72 -1.69
N ASN A 130 11.69 44.37 -1.35
CA ASN A 130 11.36 45.78 -1.53
C ASN A 130 10.50 46.12 -2.76
N SER A 131 9.18 46.07 -2.57
CA SER A 131 8.23 47.17 -2.83
C SER A 131 6.86 46.66 -2.33
N SER A 132 6.19 47.20 -1.30
CA SER A 132 5.65 48.57 -1.16
C SER A 132 5.02 49.08 -2.43
#